data_AF-D6WF98-F1
#
_entry.id   AF-D6WF98-F1
#
_cell.length_a   1.000
_cell.length_b   1.000
_cell.length_c   1.000
_cell.angle_alpha   90.00
_cell.angle_beta   90.00
_cell.angle_gamma   90.00
#
_symmetry.space_group_name_H-M   'P 1'
#
loop_
_entity.id
_entity.type
_entity.pdbx_description
1 polymer ?
#
loop_
_entity_poly.entity_id
_entity_poly.type
_entity_poly.pdbx_seq_one_letter_code
_entity_poly.pdbx_strand_id
1 'polypeptide(L)'
;MNSQFIEQVQILMHAQQIKCAESIFGKSNYMWLCSKRTPVIWMSTKDEFLIRQALTKVTPDQQVKVMKQLLTWLDNNPEVHSLKIPEMSLKLLNNMANANAMNERTFSRMNSFRNSLRRLSLITNRIAPANTPRRSVTFNDVPIIYRIKY
;
A
#
# COMPACT_ATOMS: atom_id res chain seq x y z
N MET A 1 -9.91 8.64 9.09
CA MET A 1 -8.81 8.74 8.09
C MET A 1 -9.27 8.42 6.67
N ASN A 2 -10.04 7.36 6.39
CA ASN A 2 -10.47 7.02 5.02
C ASN A 2 -11.31 8.08 4.29
N SER A 3 -11.99 8.98 5.01
CA SER A 3 -12.75 10.11 4.41
C SER A 3 -11.84 11.09 3.68
N GLN A 4 -10.66 11.37 4.24
CA GLN A 4 -9.76 12.42 3.71
C GLN A 4 -9.22 12.07 2.32
N PHE A 5 -8.90 10.80 2.07
CA PHE A 5 -8.41 10.37 0.76
C PHE A 5 -9.48 10.55 -0.33
N ILE A 6 -10.73 10.24 0.00
CA ILE A 6 -11.87 10.39 -0.91
C ILE A 6 -12.13 11.86 -1.23
N GLU A 7 -12.12 12.71 -0.21
CA GLU A 7 -12.22 14.16 -0.37
C GLU A 7 -11.10 14.69 -1.29
N GLN A 8 -9.85 14.23 -1.10
CA GLN A 8 -8.74 14.60 -1.97
C GLN A 8 -8.95 14.17 -3.42
N VAL A 9 -9.45 12.96 -3.67
CA VAL A 9 -9.79 12.51 -5.02
C VAL A 9 -10.89 13.39 -5.65
N GLN A 10 -11.93 13.74 -4.89
CA GLN A 10 -12.99 14.64 -5.36
C GLN A 10 -12.48 16.05 -5.66
N ILE A 11 -11.58 16.59 -4.83
CA ILE A 11 -10.91 17.87 -5.09
C ILE A 11 -10.13 17.82 -6.40
N LEU A 12 -9.41 16.72 -6.66
CA LEU A 12 -8.68 16.54 -7.91
C LEU A 12 -9.62 16.44 -9.13
N MET A 13 -10.74 15.73 -9.00
CA MET A 13 -11.77 15.69 -10.04
C MET A 13 -12.28 17.08 -10.39
N HIS A 14 -12.58 17.88 -9.38
CA HIS A 14 -13.06 19.25 -9.55
C HIS A 14 -11.99 20.17 -10.16
N ALA A 15 -10.75 20.08 -9.68
CA ALA A 15 -9.63 20.85 -10.21
C ALA A 15 -9.38 20.52 -11.69
N GLN A 16 -9.40 19.23 -12.05
CA GLN A 16 -9.23 18.81 -13.44
C GLN A 16 -10.38 19.27 -14.32
N GLN A 17 -11.62 19.28 -13.81
CA GLN A 17 -12.77 19.78 -14.54
C GLN A 17 -12.66 21.27 -14.85
N ILE A 18 -12.20 22.07 -13.88
CA ILE A 18 -11.94 23.50 -14.08
C ILE A 18 -10.87 23.68 -15.16
N LYS A 19 -9.74 22.97 -15.06
CA LYS A 19 -8.66 23.03 -16.07
C LYS A 19 -9.15 22.68 -17.47
N CYS A 20 -9.94 21.61 -17.61
CA CYS A 20 -10.50 21.21 -18.91
C CYS A 20 -11.46 22.27 -19.46
N ALA A 21 -12.31 22.86 -18.60
CA ALA A 21 -13.18 23.95 -19.01
C ALA A 21 -12.38 25.18 -19.44
N GLU A 22 -11.40 25.62 -18.65
CA GLU A 22 -10.51 26.73 -18.99
C GLU A 22 -9.77 26.51 -20.33
N SER A 23 -9.36 25.28 -20.64
CA SER A 23 -8.73 24.97 -21.94
C SER A 23 -9.69 25.14 -23.13
N ILE A 24 -10.94 24.70 -22.97
CA ILE A 24 -11.97 24.79 -24.03
C ILE A 24 -12.41 26.25 -24.22
N PHE A 25 -12.55 26.97 -23.10
CA PHE A 25 -13.21 28.25 -23.05
C PHE A 25 -12.23 29.44 -23.09
N GLY A 26 -11.02 29.31 -22.55
CA GLY A 26 -10.03 30.37 -22.38
C GLY A 26 -9.43 30.96 -23.66
N LYS A 27 -9.82 30.49 -24.84
CA LYS A 27 -9.36 31.00 -26.14
C LYS A 27 -10.18 32.18 -26.69
N SER A 28 -11.28 32.58 -26.05
CA SER A 28 -12.20 33.61 -26.57
C SER A 28 -12.30 34.86 -25.69
N ASN A 29 -12.21 36.05 -26.31
CA ASN A 29 -12.19 37.36 -25.66
C ASN A 29 -13.47 37.74 -24.89
N TYR A 30 -14.55 36.97 -25.03
CA TYR A 30 -15.87 37.27 -24.44
C TYR A 30 -16.30 36.28 -23.35
N MET A 31 -15.35 35.52 -22.81
CA MET A 31 -15.61 34.43 -21.87
C MET A 31 -16.35 34.81 -20.59
N TRP A 32 -16.17 36.04 -20.11
CA TRP A 32 -16.89 36.58 -18.96
C TRP A 32 -18.42 36.64 -19.19
N LEU A 33 -18.88 36.70 -20.44
CA LEU A 33 -20.31 36.65 -20.80
C LEU A 33 -20.87 35.21 -20.79
N CYS A 34 -20.01 34.21 -20.93
CA CYS A 34 -20.38 32.79 -20.97
C CYS A 34 -20.14 32.06 -19.65
N SER A 35 -19.91 32.79 -18.55
CA SER A 35 -19.50 32.27 -17.24
C SER A 35 -20.59 31.45 -16.53
N LYS A 36 -21.10 30.39 -17.15
CA LYS A 36 -21.77 29.33 -16.43
C LYS A 36 -20.69 28.60 -15.65
N ARG A 37 -20.80 28.64 -14.32
CA ARG A 37 -19.95 27.82 -13.44
C ARG A 37 -19.98 26.38 -13.95
N THR A 38 -18.82 25.75 -14.08
CA THR A 38 -18.74 24.33 -14.40
C THR A 38 -19.57 23.55 -13.38
N PRO A 39 -20.51 22.70 -13.82
CA PRO A 39 -21.36 21.94 -12.90
C PRO A 39 -20.47 20.99 -12.09
N VAL A 40 -20.60 20.98 -10.77
CA VAL A 40 -19.78 20.11 -9.92
C VAL A 40 -20.10 18.65 -10.26
N ILE A 41 -19.12 17.93 -10.80
CA ILE A 41 -19.22 16.48 -11.03
C ILE A 41 -18.82 15.76 -9.75
N TRP A 42 -19.76 15.01 -9.21
CA TRP A 42 -19.52 14.15 -8.06
C TRP A 42 -18.99 12.80 -8.49
N MET A 43 -18.15 12.20 -7.64
CA MET A 43 -17.76 10.80 -7.81
C MET A 43 -18.99 9.90 -7.67
N SER A 44 -19.08 8.87 -8.52
CA SER A 44 -20.13 7.87 -8.42
C SER A 44 -20.04 7.14 -7.07
N THR A 45 -21.19 6.83 -6.47
CA THR A 45 -21.28 6.05 -5.22
C THR A 45 -20.62 4.67 -5.36
N LYS A 46 -20.67 4.10 -6.57
CA LYS A 46 -20.00 2.83 -6.89
C LYS A 46 -18.48 2.96 -6.77
N ASP A 47 -17.90 4.00 -7.36
CA ASP A 47 -16.46 4.22 -7.35
C ASP A 47 -15.97 4.55 -5.94
N GLU A 48 -16.74 5.37 -5.22
CA GLU A 48 -16.47 5.67 -3.82
C GLU A 48 -16.42 4.40 -2.97
N PHE A 49 -17.42 3.53 -3.11
CA PHE A 49 -17.48 2.26 -2.38
C PHE A 49 -16.26 1.39 -2.67
N LEU A 50 -15.88 1.26 -3.95
CA LEU A 50 -14.73 0.45 -4.34
C LEU A 50 -13.41 1.02 -3.82
N ILE A 51 -13.25 2.35 -3.85
CA ILE A 51 -12.08 3.03 -3.28
C ILE A 51 -12.03 2.81 -1.77
N ARG A 52 -13.14 2.95 -1.04
CA ARG A 52 -13.23 2.66 0.39
C ARG A 52 -12.78 1.24 0.69
N GLN A 53 -13.24 0.27 -0.10
CA GLN A 53 -12.84 -1.12 0.06
C GLN A 53 -11.35 -1.32 -0.19
N ALA A 54 -10.78 -0.70 -1.23
CA ALA A 54 -9.35 -0.79 -1.52
C ALA A 54 -8.48 -0.15 -0.42
N LEU A 55 -8.92 0.97 0.17
CA LEU A 55 -8.23 1.67 1.24
C LEU A 55 -8.06 0.82 2.51
N THR A 56 -8.95 -0.13 2.78
CA THR A 56 -8.81 -1.04 3.94
C THR A 56 -7.55 -1.91 3.90
N LYS A 57 -6.95 -2.08 2.72
CA LYS A 57 -5.78 -2.95 2.47
C LYS A 57 -4.46 -2.17 2.40
N VAL A 58 -4.50 -0.86 2.62
CA VAL A 58 -3.38 0.06 2.34
C VAL A 58 -3.14 0.96 3.54
N THR A 59 -1.88 1.11 3.96
CA THR A 59 -1.52 1.96 5.10
C THR A 59 -1.60 3.45 4.76
N PRO A 60 -1.74 4.36 5.74
CA PRO A 60 -1.79 5.80 5.49
C PRO A 60 -0.61 6.34 4.68
N ASP A 61 0.62 5.88 4.95
CA ASP A 61 1.81 6.30 4.19
C ASP A 61 1.74 5.87 2.72
N GLN A 62 1.21 4.68 2.47
CA GLN A 62 0.99 4.18 1.12
C GLN A 62 -0.12 4.96 0.40
N GLN A 63 -1.15 5.42 1.12
CA GLN A 63 -2.18 6.32 0.55
C GLN A 63 -1.56 7.63 0.07
N VAL A 64 -0.65 8.23 0.84
CA VAL A 64 0.11 9.43 0.43
C VAL A 64 0.96 9.14 -0.82
N LYS A 65 1.63 8.00 -0.87
CA LYS A 65 2.42 7.60 -2.05
C LYS A 65 1.54 7.43 -3.29
N VAL A 66 0.37 6.81 -3.15
CA VAL A 66 -0.61 6.68 -4.24
C VAL A 66 -1.10 8.05 -4.70
N MET A 67 -1.38 8.97 -3.78
CA MET A 67 -1.80 10.33 -4.12
C MET A 67 -0.73 11.08 -4.92
N LYS A 68 0.54 10.97 -4.52
CA LYS A 68 1.66 11.52 -5.29
C LYS A 68 1.74 10.93 -6.70
N GLN A 69 1.58 9.61 -6.84
CA GLN A 69 1.57 8.95 -8.15
C GLN A 69 0.39 9.40 -9.02
N LEU A 70 -0.78 9.63 -8.41
CA LEU A 70 -1.96 10.14 -9.11
C LEU A 70 -1.74 11.57 -9.63
N LEU A 71 -1.12 12.44 -8.82
CA LEU A 71 -0.74 13.79 -9.23
C LEU A 71 0.25 13.76 -10.41
N THR A 72 1.33 12.99 -10.30
CA THR A 72 2.30 12.85 -11.41
C THR A 72 1.64 12.30 -12.67
N TRP A 73 0.68 11.39 -12.53
CA TRP A 73 -0.06 10.86 -13.67
C TRP A 73 -0.95 11.92 -14.34
N LEU A 74 -1.59 12.79 -13.55
CA LEU A 74 -2.37 13.93 -14.06
C LEU A 74 -1.50 14.96 -14.76
N ASP A 75 -0.32 15.26 -14.23
CA ASP A 75 0.64 16.17 -14.87
C ASP A 75 1.09 15.67 -16.24
N ASN A 76 1.25 14.35 -16.39
CA ASN A 76 1.60 13.71 -17.66
C ASN A 76 0.40 13.60 -18.64
N ASN A 77 -0.84 13.72 -18.16
CA ASN A 77 -2.05 13.55 -18.95
C ASN A 77 -3.04 14.70 -18.72
N PRO A 78 -2.70 15.94 -19.12
CA PRO A 78 -3.45 17.14 -18.75
C PRO A 78 -4.85 17.23 -19.35
N GLU A 79 -5.15 16.47 -20.41
CA GLU A 79 -6.46 16.48 -21.09
C GLU A 79 -7.40 15.37 -20.60
N VAL A 80 -7.05 14.68 -19.51
CA VAL A 80 -7.88 13.60 -18.98
C VAL A 80 -9.21 14.13 -18.47
N HIS A 81 -10.27 13.39 -18.80
CA HIS A 81 -11.60 13.61 -18.28
C HIS A 81 -11.67 13.32 -16.77
N SER A 82 -12.33 14.19 -16.00
CA SER A 82 -12.40 14.11 -14.54
C SER A 82 -12.89 12.76 -14.01
N LEU A 83 -13.85 12.12 -14.71
CA LEU A 83 -14.38 10.80 -14.37
C LEU A 83 -13.35 9.65 -14.42
N LYS A 84 -12.21 9.80 -15.10
CA LYS A 84 -11.15 8.77 -15.13
C LYS A 84 -10.27 8.80 -13.88
N ILE A 85 -10.34 9.86 -13.08
CA ILE A 85 -9.50 10.03 -11.88
C ILE A 85 -9.85 8.95 -10.81
N PRO A 86 -11.13 8.70 -10.47
CA PRO A 86 -11.51 7.60 -9.58
C PRO A 86 -11.01 6.24 -10.07
N GLU A 87 -11.18 5.92 -11.36
CA GLU A 87 -10.73 4.66 -11.95
C GLU A 87 -9.22 4.47 -11.80
N MET A 88 -8.44 5.52 -12.10
CA MET A 88 -7.00 5.47 -11.98
C MET A 88 -6.54 5.37 -10.52
N SER A 89 -7.21 6.08 -9.61
CA SER A 89 -6.94 6.00 -8.17
C SER A 89 -7.14 4.58 -7.65
N LEU A 90 -8.21 3.91 -8.07
CA LEU A 90 -8.51 2.54 -7.72
C LEU A 90 -7.47 1.56 -8.29
N LYS A 91 -7.04 1.78 -9.54
CA LYS A 91 -5.97 0.98 -10.16
C LYS A 91 -4.66 1.08 -9.38
N LEU A 92 -4.27 2.29 -8.96
CA LEU A 92 -3.06 2.51 -8.17
C LEU A 92 -3.15 1.86 -6.78
N LEU A 93 -4.29 1.99 -6.11
CA LEU A 93 -4.53 1.34 -4.81
C LEU A 93 -4.44 -0.19 -4.92
N ASN A 94 -5.06 -0.79 -5.94
CA ASN A 94 -5.01 -2.23 -6.15
C ASN A 94 -3.58 -2.71 -6.48
N ASN A 95 -2.83 -1.94 -7.27
CA ASN A 95 -1.43 -2.26 -7.54
C ASN A 95 -0.58 -2.26 -6.26
N MET A 96 -0.81 -1.29 -5.38
CA MET A 96 -0.11 -1.22 -4.08
C MET A 96 -0.49 -2.40 -3.18
N ALA A 97 -1.78 -2.73 -3.09
CA ALA A 97 -2.25 -3.87 -2.31
C ALA A 97 -1.69 -5.21 -2.83
N ASN A 98 -1.62 -5.38 -4.16
CA ASN A 98 -1.04 -6.55 -4.79
C ASN A 98 0.48 -6.66 -4.53
N ALA A 99 1.20 -5.54 -4.59
CA ALA A 99 2.63 -5.51 -4.26
C ALA A 99 2.89 -5.91 -2.80
N ASN A 100 2.08 -5.44 -1.85
CA ASN A 100 2.15 -5.86 -0.45
C ASN A 100 1.93 -7.37 -0.31
N ALA A 101 0.88 -7.92 -0.94
CA ALA A 101 0.57 -9.34 -0.88
C ALA A 101 1.67 -10.22 -1.49
N MET A 102 2.33 -9.76 -2.56
CA MET A 102 3.46 -10.47 -3.16
C MET A 102 4.71 -10.44 -2.25
N ASN A 103 4.99 -9.30 -1.61
CA ASN A 103 6.08 -9.19 -0.67
C ASN A 103 5.89 -10.12 0.53
N GLU A 104 4.69 -10.14 1.13
CA GLU A 104 4.36 -11.05 2.25
C GLU A 104 4.53 -12.52 1.87
N ARG A 105 4.03 -12.93 0.69
CA ARG A 105 4.21 -14.30 0.19
C ARG A 105 5.68 -14.65 -0.03
N THR A 106 6.48 -13.71 -0.50
CA THR A 106 7.91 -13.91 -0.73
C THR A 106 8.67 -14.10 0.58
N PHE A 107 8.37 -13.29 1.61
CA PHE A 107 8.93 -13.47 2.95
C PHE A 107 8.49 -14.79 3.60
N SER A 108 7.22 -15.17 3.42
CA SER A 108 6.70 -16.46 3.90
C SER A 108 7.46 -17.65 3.28
N ARG A 109 7.62 -17.67 1.95
CA ARG A 109 8.40 -18.70 1.24
C ARG A 109 9.84 -18.75 1.71
N MET A 110 10.47 -17.59 1.93
CA MET A 110 11.84 -17.50 2.41
C MET A 110 11.97 -18.02 3.86
N ASN A 111 10.99 -17.78 4.72
CA ASN A 111 10.94 -18.34 6.06
C ASN A 111 10.74 -19.86 6.05
N SER A 112 9.86 -20.38 5.19
CA SER A 112 9.71 -21.83 4.98
C SER A 112 11.01 -22.47 4.51
N PHE A 113 11.72 -21.85 3.56
CA PHE A 113 13.01 -22.32 3.06
C PHE A 113 14.11 -22.27 4.14
N ARG A 114 14.20 -21.18 4.92
CA ARG A 114 15.13 -21.09 6.05
C ARG A 114 14.84 -22.16 7.11
N ASN A 115 13.57 -22.42 7.39
CA ASN A 115 13.17 -23.46 8.34
C ASN A 115 13.44 -24.87 7.83
N SER A 116 13.26 -25.14 6.53
CA SER A 116 13.61 -26.44 5.93
C SER A 116 15.12 -26.68 5.95
N LEU A 117 15.94 -25.68 5.61
CA LEU A 117 17.40 -25.76 5.70
C LEU A 117 17.89 -25.97 7.13
N ARG A 118 17.33 -25.25 8.12
CA ARG A 118 17.66 -25.48 9.54
C ARG A 118 17.36 -26.93 9.95
N ARG A 119 16.21 -27.47 9.56
CA ARG A 119 15.85 -28.87 9.86
C ARG A 119 16.80 -29.87 9.18
N LEU A 120 17.20 -29.62 7.93
CA LEU A 120 18.17 -30.47 7.22
C LEU A 120 19.58 -30.40 7.83
N SER A 121 20.05 -29.22 8.27
CA SER A 121 21.34 -29.09 8.95
C SER A 121 21.43 -29.81 10.30
N LEU A 122 20.29 -30.01 10.98
CA LEU A 122 20.20 -30.80 12.20
C LEU A 122 20.25 -32.32 11.93
N ILE A 123 19.87 -32.74 10.72
CA ILE A 123 19.90 -34.15 10.30
C ILE A 123 21.31 -34.55 9.84
N THR A 124 22.03 -33.67 9.13
CA THR A 124 23.38 -33.98 8.62
C THR A 124 24.49 -33.90 9.67
N ASN A 125 24.29 -33.19 10.79
CA ASN A 125 25.23 -33.16 11.92
C ASN A 125 24.97 -34.24 12.98
N ARG A 126 23.99 -35.14 12.77
CA ARG A 126 23.88 -36.35 13.60
C ARG A 126 24.90 -37.38 13.13
N ILE A 127 26.15 -37.18 13.56
CA ILE A 127 27.10 -38.28 13.70
C ILE A 127 26.39 -39.34 14.54
N ALA A 128 26.16 -40.51 13.96
CA ALA A 128 25.51 -41.63 14.64
C ALA A 128 26.22 -41.87 15.99
N PRO A 129 25.48 -42.04 17.11
CA PRO A 129 26.12 -42.33 18.37
C PRO A 129 26.76 -43.71 18.26
N ALA A 130 28.09 -43.75 18.15
CA ALA A 130 28.84 -44.98 18.33
C ALA A 130 28.53 -45.50 19.74
N ASN A 131 28.00 -46.73 19.78
CA ASN A 131 27.65 -47.48 20.98
C ASN A 131 28.76 -47.40 22.04
N THR A 132 28.63 -46.46 22.98
CA THR A 132 29.36 -46.47 24.25
C THR A 132 28.44 -45.93 25.33
N PRO A 133 28.32 -46.60 26.49
CA PRO A 133 27.49 -46.11 27.57
C PRO A 133 28.28 -44.99 28.27
N ARG A 134 27.92 -43.74 28.02
CA ARG A 134 28.41 -42.60 28.81
C ARG A 134 27.28 -42.06 29.68
N ARG A 135 27.47 -42.16 30.99
CA ARG A 135 26.66 -41.53 32.05
C ARG A 135 26.25 -40.11 31.63
N SER A 136 24.96 -39.87 31.53
CA SER A 136 24.41 -38.52 31.41
C SER A 136 24.52 -37.83 32.77
N VAL A 137 25.48 -36.90 32.92
CA VAL A 137 25.41 -35.87 33.96
C VAL A 137 24.61 -34.72 33.36
N THR A 138 23.35 -34.62 33.74
CA THR A 138 22.51 -33.47 33.42
C THR A 138 22.96 -32.29 34.28
N PHE A 139 23.62 -31.30 33.67
CA PHE A 139 23.69 -29.97 34.28
C PHE A 139 22.28 -29.37 34.21
N ASN A 140 21.58 -29.40 35.34
CA ASN A 140 20.41 -28.54 35.56
C ASN A 140 20.93 -27.10 35.70
N ASP A 141 21.14 -26.41 34.58
CA ASP A 141 21.45 -24.98 34.58
C ASP A 141 20.17 -24.19 34.91
N VAL A 142 19.85 -24.13 36.20
CA VAL A 142 19.01 -23.04 36.74
C VAL A 142 19.97 -21.90 37.07
N PRO A 143 19.94 -20.77 36.35
CA PRO A 143 20.83 -19.66 36.64
C PRO A 143 20.46 -19.05 38.01
N ILE A 144 21.38 -19.14 38.97
CA ILE A 144 21.26 -18.45 40.25
C ILE A 144 21.70 -17.00 40.04
N ILE A 145 20.72 -16.09 40.00
CA ILE A 145 20.96 -14.64 39.89
C ILE A 145 21.28 -14.11 41.29
N TYR A 146 22.53 -13.75 41.55
CA TYR A 146 22.90 -13.03 42.78
C TYR A 146 22.58 -11.54 42.61
N ARG A 147 21.71 -11.02 43.49
CA ARG A 147 21.39 -9.59 43.55
C ARG A 147 22.40 -8.89 44.44
N ILE A 148 23.25 -8.05 43.85
CA ILE A 148 24.14 -7.16 44.60
C ILE A 148 23.25 -6.05 45.22
N LYS A 149 23.25 -5.95 46.55
CA LYS A 149 22.64 -4.83 47.28
C LYS A 149 23.73 -3.80 47.56
N TYR A 150 23.45 -2.54 47.25
CA TYR A 150 24.13 -1.38 47.85
C TYR A 150 23.49 -1.07 49.20
#